data_AF-A0A350W0W3-F1
#
_entry.id   AF-A0A350W0W3-F1
#
_cell.length_a   1.000
_cell.length_b   1.000
_cell.length_c   1.000
_cell.angle_alpha   90.00
_cell.angle_beta   90.00
_cell.angle_gamma   90.00
#
_symmetry.space_group_name_H-M   'P 1'
#
loop_
_entity.id
_entity.type
_entity.pdbx_description
1 polymer ?
#
loop_
_entity_poly.entity_id
_entity_poly.type
_entity_poly.pdbx_seq_one_letter_code
_entity_poly.pdbx_strand_id
1 'polypeptide(L)'
;METRNVVKTVITISYKMIIFALVVILIYYAGGAAFRFGVSVFNESSMSDPSMARTKTVTIPDNPSIEDVAQALDKAELIDGTLLFRIQAALSNYSKYFVGGTFELNTGMKPTEIMAAITEQSRAEAAEKETK
;
A
#
# COMPACT_ATOMS: atom_id res chain seq x y z
N MET A 1 27.25 48.21 -26.32
CA MET A 1 26.20 47.21 -26.04
C MET A 1 25.08 47.91 -25.29
N GLU A 2 23.84 47.83 -25.77
CA GLU A 2 22.70 48.51 -25.15
C GLU A 2 22.41 47.93 -23.74
N THR A 3 22.55 48.77 -22.72
CA THR A 3 22.37 48.44 -21.30
C THR A 3 21.03 47.74 -21.01
N ARG A 4 19.99 48.06 -21.80
CA ARG A 4 18.64 47.48 -21.71
C ARG A 4 18.61 45.98 -21.99
N ASN A 5 19.47 45.48 -22.85
CA ASN A 5 19.53 44.06 -23.20
C ASN A 5 20.31 43.27 -22.13
N VAL A 6 21.33 43.89 -21.53
CA VAL A 6 22.08 43.29 -20.42
C VAL A 6 21.20 43.11 -19.18
N VAL A 7 20.41 44.13 -18.83
CA VAL A 7 19.48 44.08 -17.67
C VAL A 7 18.43 42.97 -17.84
N LYS A 8 17.84 42.83 -19.02
CA LYS A 8 16.87 41.75 -19.30
C LYS A 8 17.49 40.36 -19.18
N THR A 9 18.72 40.20 -19.66
CA THR A 9 19.44 38.92 -19.59
C THR A 9 19.72 38.54 -18.13
N VAL A 10 20.19 39.49 -17.31
CA VAL A 10 20.47 39.25 -15.88
C VAL A 10 19.19 38.85 -15.13
N ILE A 11 18.09 39.60 -15.32
CA ILE A 11 16.80 39.27 -14.68
C ILE A 11 16.31 37.87 -15.07
N THR A 12 16.45 37.50 -16.35
CA THR A 12 16.02 36.19 -16.84
C THR A 12 16.85 35.05 -16.24
N ILE A 13 18.17 35.24 -16.10
CA ILE A 13 19.07 34.26 -15.49
C ILE A 13 18.75 34.09 -13.99
N SER A 14 18.57 35.20 -13.27
CA SER A 14 18.20 35.18 -11.86
C SER A 14 16.87 34.46 -11.61
N TYR A 15 15.86 34.72 -12.45
CA TYR A 15 14.57 34.04 -12.35
C TYR A 15 14.68 32.52 -12.60
N LYS A 16 15.44 32.11 -13.62
CA LYS A 16 15.70 30.68 -13.90
C LYS A 16 16.44 29.99 -12.75
N MET A 17 17.39 30.66 -12.12
CA MET A 17 18.11 30.16 -10.94
C MET A 17 17.16 29.94 -9.76
N ILE A 18 16.23 30.88 -9.52
CA ILE A 18 15.23 30.75 -8.45
C ILE A 18 14.29 29.56 -8.73
N ILE A 19 13.79 29.43 -9.96
CA ILE A 19 12.95 28.28 -10.33
C ILE A 19 13.73 26.97 -10.15
N PHE A 20 14.98 26.92 -10.60
CA PHE A 20 15.81 25.73 -10.48
C PHE A 20 15.99 25.33 -9.00
N ALA A 21 16.29 26.29 -8.13
CA ALA A 21 16.38 26.05 -6.69
C ALA A 21 15.06 25.54 -6.10
N LEU A 22 13.91 26.11 -6.51
CA LEU A 22 12.58 25.62 -6.09
C LEU A 22 12.32 24.18 -6.55
N VAL A 23 12.70 23.83 -7.77
CA VAL A 23 12.57 22.46 -8.29
C VAL A 23 13.44 21.49 -7.48
N VAL A 24 14.67 21.85 -7.16
CA VAL A 24 15.56 21.03 -6.32
C VAL A 24 14.97 20.82 -4.93
N ILE A 25 14.45 21.87 -4.31
CA ILE A 25 13.77 21.78 -3.01
C ILE A 25 12.55 20.87 -3.09
N LEU A 26 11.73 21.01 -4.13
CA LEU A 26 10.55 20.18 -4.34
C LEU A 26 10.92 18.71 -4.50
N ILE A 27 11.96 18.39 -5.28
CA ILE A 27 12.47 17.02 -5.44
C ILE A 27 12.98 16.47 -4.11
N TYR A 28 13.69 17.27 -3.30
CA TYR A 28 14.18 16.84 -1.99
C TYR A 28 13.02 16.46 -1.04
N TYR A 29 12.00 17.32 -0.94
CA TYR A 29 10.82 17.03 -0.11
C TYR A 29 9.98 15.87 -0.67
N ALA A 30 9.76 15.82 -1.99
CA ALA A 30 9.03 14.73 -2.63
C ALA A 30 9.76 13.39 -2.46
N GLY A 31 11.10 13.36 -2.61
CA GLY A 31 11.92 12.18 -2.40
C GLY A 31 11.87 11.69 -0.97
N GLY A 32 11.97 12.59 0.02
CA GLY A 32 11.82 12.22 1.44
C GLY A 32 10.42 11.70 1.77
N ALA A 33 9.37 12.32 1.23
CA ALA A 33 7.99 11.86 1.40
C ALA A 33 7.76 10.48 0.74
N ALA A 34 8.24 10.29 -0.49
CA ALA A 34 8.15 9.03 -1.22
C ALA A 34 8.95 7.91 -0.54
N PHE A 35 10.13 8.23 0.01
CA PHE A 35 10.93 7.26 0.76
C PHE A 35 10.24 6.85 2.06
N ARG A 36 9.73 7.80 2.85
CA ARG A 36 8.95 7.51 4.07
C ARG A 36 7.68 6.72 3.76
N PHE A 37 7.00 7.07 2.67
CA PHE A 37 5.81 6.36 2.22
C PHE A 37 6.15 4.92 1.81
N GLY A 38 7.19 4.71 1.01
CA GLY A 38 7.67 3.38 0.63
C GLY A 38 8.04 2.55 1.86
N VAL A 39 8.86 3.10 2.76
CA VAL A 39 9.22 2.41 4.01
C VAL A 39 7.98 2.10 4.85
N SER A 40 6.99 2.99 4.94
CA SER A 40 5.75 2.72 5.68
C SER A 40 4.87 1.65 5.02
N VAL A 41 4.91 1.53 3.69
CA VAL A 41 4.17 0.49 2.95
C VAL A 41 4.85 -0.87 3.08
N PHE A 42 6.19 -0.92 3.13
CA PHE A 42 6.95 -2.17 3.20
C PHE A 42 7.38 -2.61 4.61
N ASN A 43 7.41 -1.70 5.60
CA ASN A 43 7.71 -2.00 6.99
C ASN A 43 6.45 -2.40 7.75
N GLU A 44 5.84 -3.48 7.29
CA GLU A 44 4.63 -4.06 7.88
C GLU A 44 4.85 -4.48 9.32
N SER A 45 3.98 -3.99 10.20
CA SER A 45 3.85 -4.46 11.57
C SER A 45 2.54 -5.25 11.71
N SER A 46 2.57 -6.33 12.49
CA SER A 46 1.37 -7.07 12.84
C SER A 46 0.48 -6.23 13.77
N MET A 47 -0.84 -6.45 13.71
CA MET A 47 -1.81 -5.69 14.52
C MET A 47 -1.68 -5.99 16.02
N SER A 48 -1.21 -7.19 16.36
CA SER A 48 -0.85 -7.57 17.71
C SER A 48 0.58 -8.09 17.76
N ASP A 49 1.24 -7.89 18.90
CA ASP A 49 2.45 -8.63 19.22
C ASP A 49 2.14 -10.14 19.15
N PRO A 50 3.00 -10.99 18.58
CA PRO A 50 2.76 -12.43 18.45
C PRO A 50 2.38 -13.11 19.78
N SER A 51 2.82 -12.55 20.90
CA SER A 51 2.51 -13.03 22.26
C SER A 51 1.07 -12.79 22.73
N MET A 52 0.36 -11.82 22.14
CA MET A 52 -1.02 -11.44 22.49
C MET A 52 -2.00 -11.68 21.33
N ALA A 53 -1.54 -12.42 20.32
CA ALA A 53 -2.23 -12.59 19.07
C ALA A 53 -3.48 -13.45 19.21
N ARG A 54 -4.58 -13.04 18.55
CA ARG A 54 -5.88 -13.73 18.61
C ARG A 54 -6.28 -14.22 17.23
N THR A 55 -6.79 -15.45 17.17
CA THR A 55 -7.43 -15.96 15.96
C THR A 55 -8.82 -15.34 15.84
N LYS A 56 -9.12 -14.79 14.66
CA LYS A 56 -10.42 -14.26 14.29
C LYS A 56 -10.87 -14.85 12.96
N THR A 57 -12.14 -15.21 12.90
CA THR A 57 -12.79 -15.71 11.68
C THR A 57 -13.36 -14.52 10.91
N VAL A 58 -12.99 -14.39 9.63
CA VAL A 58 -13.49 -13.33 8.75
C VAL A 58 -14.15 -13.96 7.54
N THR A 59 -15.37 -13.53 7.27
CA THR A 59 -16.11 -13.91 6.07
C THR A 59 -15.97 -12.83 5.01
N ILE A 60 -15.45 -13.21 3.86
CA ILE A 60 -15.26 -12.35 2.69
C ILE A 60 -16.31 -12.77 1.64
N PRO A 61 -17.06 -11.82 1.04
CA PRO A 61 -18.07 -12.14 0.03
C PRO A 61 -17.45 -12.74 -1.24
N ASP A 62 -18.26 -13.49 -2.01
CA ASP A 62 -17.84 -14.06 -3.29
C ASP A 62 -17.46 -12.97 -4.31
N ASN A 63 -16.33 -13.18 -5.00
CA ASN A 63 -15.73 -12.23 -5.94
C ASN A 63 -15.52 -10.82 -5.33
N PRO A 64 -14.80 -10.72 -4.20
CA PRO A 64 -14.68 -9.48 -3.44
C PRO A 64 -13.79 -8.47 -4.16
N SER A 65 -14.10 -7.18 -4.03
CA SER A 65 -13.13 -6.15 -4.41
C SER A 65 -12.02 -6.05 -3.36
N ILE A 66 -10.86 -5.50 -3.73
CA ILE A 66 -9.75 -5.24 -2.78
C ILE A 66 -10.24 -4.42 -1.58
N GLU A 67 -11.20 -3.51 -1.82
CA GLU A 67 -11.78 -2.66 -0.79
C GLU A 67 -12.66 -3.45 0.18
N ASP A 68 -13.43 -4.42 -0.31
CA ASP A 68 -14.26 -5.27 0.54
C ASP A 68 -13.39 -6.16 1.45
N VAL A 69 -12.32 -6.74 0.90
CA VAL A 69 -11.33 -7.53 1.66
C VAL A 69 -10.69 -6.64 2.73
N ALA A 70 -10.20 -5.46 2.34
CA ALA A 70 -9.55 -4.56 3.27
C ALA A 70 -10.51 -4.14 4.41
N GLN A 71 -11.75 -3.78 4.09
CA GLN A 71 -12.75 -3.42 5.11
C GLN A 71 -13.10 -4.59 6.03
N ALA A 72 -13.19 -5.82 5.50
CA ALA A 72 -13.47 -7.00 6.32
C ALA A 72 -12.33 -7.27 7.32
N LEU A 73 -11.08 -7.16 6.87
CA LEU A 73 -9.89 -7.34 7.70
C LEU A 73 -9.72 -6.22 8.73
N ASP A 74 -10.02 -4.98 8.35
CA ASP A 74 -9.95 -3.81 9.24
C ASP A 74 -11.01 -3.87 10.34
N LYS A 75 -12.26 -4.23 9.99
CA LYS A 75 -13.33 -4.49 10.98
C LYS A 75 -13.01 -5.63 11.94
N ALA A 76 -12.24 -6.62 11.47
CA ALA A 76 -11.74 -7.70 12.28
C ALA A 76 -10.50 -7.30 13.11
N GLU A 77 -9.98 -6.08 12.99
CA GLU A 77 -8.73 -5.66 13.63
C GLU A 77 -7.58 -6.62 13.30
N LEU A 78 -7.50 -7.06 12.05
CA LEU A 78 -6.39 -7.88 11.53
C LEU A 78 -5.33 -7.03 10.81
N ILE A 79 -5.71 -5.83 10.37
CA ILE A 79 -4.85 -4.86 9.71
C ILE A 79 -5.03 -3.48 10.37
N ASP A 80 -3.97 -2.66 10.35
CA ASP A 80 -4.01 -1.28 10.85
C ASP A 80 -4.36 -0.32 9.70
N GLY A 81 -5.63 -0.34 9.32
CA GLY A 81 -6.17 0.53 8.28
C GLY A 81 -6.11 -0.04 6.86
N THR A 82 -7.15 0.31 6.09
CA THR A 82 -7.37 -0.23 4.74
C THR A 82 -6.41 0.31 3.67
N LEU A 83 -5.84 1.51 3.86
CA LEU A 83 -5.09 2.21 2.81
C LEU A 83 -3.79 1.47 2.45
N LEU A 84 -2.97 1.15 3.46
CA LEU A 84 -1.67 0.48 3.26
C LEU A 84 -1.88 -0.91 2.66
N PHE A 85 -2.86 -1.66 3.18
CA PHE A 85 -3.23 -2.97 2.64
C PHE A 85 -3.66 -2.90 1.17
N ARG A 86 -4.51 -1.93 0.79
CA ARG A 86 -4.97 -1.76 -0.60
C ARG A 86 -3.82 -1.44 -1.55
N ILE A 87 -2.94 -0.53 -1.15
CA ILE A 87 -1.76 -0.16 -1.95
C ILE A 87 -0.88 -1.39 -2.15
N GLN A 88 -0.65 -2.15 -1.08
CA GLN A 88 0.18 -3.34 -1.13
C GLN A 88 -0.43 -4.45 -1.98
N ALA A 89 -1.71 -4.76 -1.80
CA ALA A 89 -2.42 -5.76 -2.59
C ALA A 89 -2.45 -5.40 -4.09
N ALA A 90 -2.55 -4.10 -4.41
CA ALA A 90 -2.50 -3.60 -5.78
C ALA A 90 -1.10 -3.72 -6.39
N LEU A 91 -0.04 -3.36 -5.65
CA LEU A 91 1.35 -3.45 -6.11
C LEU A 91 1.82 -4.90 -6.28
N SER A 92 1.43 -5.79 -5.36
CA SER A 92 1.83 -7.20 -5.38
C SER A 92 0.98 -8.08 -6.32
N ASN A 93 -0.01 -7.52 -7.03
CA ASN A 93 -0.98 -8.26 -7.86
C ASN A 93 -1.77 -9.36 -7.11
N TYR A 94 -1.74 -9.40 -5.77
CA TYR A 94 -2.53 -10.34 -4.98
C TYR A 94 -4.04 -10.13 -5.15
N SER A 95 -4.44 -8.90 -5.48
CA SER A 95 -5.82 -8.50 -5.71
C SER A 95 -6.62 -9.38 -6.67
N LYS A 96 -5.95 -10.01 -7.64
CA LYS A 96 -6.59 -10.88 -8.64
C LYS A 96 -6.88 -12.29 -8.14
N TYR A 97 -6.34 -12.65 -6.98
CA TYR A 97 -6.43 -14.00 -6.42
C TYR A 97 -7.24 -14.05 -5.12
N PHE A 98 -7.85 -12.93 -4.72
CA PHE A 98 -8.79 -12.94 -3.61
C PHE A 98 -10.10 -13.60 -4.05
N VAL A 99 -10.47 -14.67 -3.35
CA VAL A 99 -11.73 -15.37 -3.54
C VAL A 99 -12.56 -15.21 -2.26
N GLY A 100 -13.88 -15.22 -2.40
CA GLY A 100 -14.78 -15.23 -1.26
C GLY A 100 -14.65 -16.54 -0.49
N GLY A 101 -14.85 -16.46 0.82
CA GLY A 101 -14.59 -17.58 1.73
C GLY A 101 -14.64 -17.15 3.19
N THR A 102 -14.56 -18.12 4.08
CA THR A 102 -14.45 -17.88 5.52
C THR A 102 -13.05 -18.29 5.96
N PHE A 103 -12.27 -17.31 6.40
CA PHE A 103 -10.85 -17.48 6.70
C PHE A 103 -10.63 -17.33 8.21
N GLU A 104 -9.87 -18.25 8.81
CA GLU A 104 -9.37 -18.09 10.17
C GLU A 104 -7.98 -17.46 10.13
N LEU A 105 -7.90 -16.20 10.59
CA LEU A 105 -6.71 -15.37 10.49
C LEU A 105 -6.28 -14.93 11.88
N ASN A 106 -4.99 -14.70 12.06
CA ASN A 106 -4.43 -14.37 13.37
C ASN A 106 -3.94 -12.92 13.40
N THR A 107 -4.24 -12.15 14.46
CA THR A 107 -3.84 -10.73 14.57
C THR A 107 -2.33 -10.52 14.69
N GLY A 108 -1.56 -11.58 14.93
CA GLY A 108 -0.09 -11.58 14.94
C GLY A 108 0.51 -11.82 13.55
N MET A 109 -0.30 -12.17 12.55
CA MET A 109 0.16 -12.27 11.17
C MET A 109 0.39 -10.89 10.58
N LYS A 110 1.39 -10.78 9.72
CA LYS A 110 1.61 -9.58 8.91
C LYS A 110 0.55 -9.50 7.79
N PRO A 111 0.24 -8.29 7.30
CA PRO A 111 -0.64 -8.10 6.13
C PRO A 111 -0.30 -8.99 4.93
N THR A 112 0.99 -9.17 4.63
CA THR A 112 1.50 -10.12 3.60
C THR A 112 1.14 -11.56 3.87
N GLU A 113 1.29 -12.03 5.10
CA GLU A 113 0.96 -13.39 5.52
C GLU A 113 -0.56 -13.62 5.46
N ILE A 114 -1.35 -12.62 5.85
CA ILE A 114 -2.82 -12.65 5.72
C ILE A 114 -3.22 -12.77 4.24
N MET A 115 -2.64 -11.96 3.36
CA MET A 115 -2.91 -12.04 1.91
C MET A 115 -2.53 -13.41 1.33
N ALA A 116 -1.38 -13.94 1.71
CA ALA A 116 -0.93 -15.25 1.28
C ALA A 116 -1.87 -16.36 1.76
N ALA A 117 -2.25 -16.34 3.05
CA ALA A 117 -3.15 -17.32 3.65
C ALA A 117 -4.53 -17.31 2.98
N ILE A 118 -5.11 -16.14 2.75
CA ILE A 118 -6.39 -16.00 2.03
C ILE A 118 -6.26 -16.58 0.62
N THR A 119 -5.19 -16.25 -0.10
CA THR A 119 -4.98 -16.69 -1.49
C THR A 119 -4.76 -18.20 -1.60
N GLU A 120 -4.02 -18.78 -0.66
CA GLU A 120 -3.71 -20.21 -0.62
C GLU A 120 -4.94 -21.04 -0.22
N GLN A 121 -5.66 -20.63 0.84
CA GLN A 121 -6.91 -21.27 1.27
C GLN A 121 -7.96 -21.19 0.14
N SER A 122 -8.08 -20.03 -0.51
CA SER A 122 -8.96 -19.84 -1.67
C SER A 122 -8.63 -20.80 -2.83
N ARG A 123 -7.33 -20.99 -3.13
CA ARG A 123 -6.88 -21.88 -4.20
C ARG A 123 -7.14 -23.35 -3.87
N ALA A 124 -6.93 -23.74 -2.61
CA ALA A 124 -7.21 -25.09 -2.14
C ALA A 124 -8.71 -25.41 -2.26
N GLU A 125 -9.59 -24.51 -1.82
CA GLU A 125 -11.04 -24.67 -1.93
C GLU A 125 -11.53 -24.71 -3.38
N ALA A 126 -10.92 -23.92 -4.29
CA ALA A 126 -11.25 -23.95 -5.70
C ALA A 126 -10.85 -25.27 -6.37
N ALA A 127 -9.66 -25.80 -6.07
CA ALA A 127 -9.19 -27.09 -6.59
C ALA A 127 -10.05 -28.27 -6.10
N GLU A 128 -10.53 -28.20 -4.86
CA GLU A 128 -11.41 -29.23 -4.29
C GLU A 128 -12.82 -29.21 -4.93
N LYS A 129 -13.32 -28.04 -5.33
CA LYS A 129 -14.58 -27.89 -6.07
C LYS A 129 -14.51 -28.34 -7.54
N GLU A 130 -13.35 -28.23 -8.20
CA GLU A 130 -13.18 -28.71 -9.58
C GLU A 130 -13.01 -30.24 -9.69
N THR A 131 -12.66 -30.90 -8.59
CA THR A 131 -12.41 -32.36 -8.55
C THR A 131 -13.68 -33.17 -8.20
N LYS A 132 -14.83 -32.51 -7.99
CA LYS A 132 -16.10 -33.13 -7.55
C LYS A 132 -17.22 -32.88 -8.56
#